data_AF-A0A6P0IW90-F1
#
_entry.id   AF-A0A6P0IW90-F1
#
_cell.length_a   1.000
_cell.length_b   1.000
_cell.length_c   1.000
_cell.angle_alpha   90.00
_cell.angle_beta   90.00
_cell.angle_gamma   90.00
#
_symmetry.space_group_name_H-M   'P 1'
#
loop_
_entity.id
_entity.type
_entity.pdbx_description
1 polymer ?
#
loop_
_entity_poly.entity_id
_entity_poly.type
_entity_poly.pdbx_seq_one_letter_code
_entity_poly.pdbx_strand_id
1 'polypeptide(L)'
;MTYHTYHIRVANRDRVQVEKWDAQSQSLGRPSGALRRLDEFPEQVKALLKSAQNDELNDSGKVRVLGETLFDVLFDDVLRQDFVDFYNRVVHQDDRLLRVELEIDAQSLPDIAALPWEFICLPQRANSGTIWLATAPNLIFYRRSSQWQPPRSIQLEENEKLRIALVVSAPQDGSPVVYEKVQVALQKLAQKDRIELLPTVNPANPEAIDAILAKEPHIFHFIGHGRFKNEENREVGQLALVDDLGESMWVDADYFSELFNQHRPGIV
;
A
#
# COMPACT_ATOMS: atom_id res chain seq x y z
N MET A 1 -11.60 10.50 -19.94
CA MET A 1 -10.19 10.25 -20.31
C MET A 1 -10.10 8.81 -20.80
N THR A 2 -9.64 8.61 -22.03
CA THR A 2 -9.37 7.29 -22.60
C THR A 2 -7.93 6.89 -22.27
N TYR A 3 -7.76 5.76 -21.60
CA TYR A 3 -6.45 5.24 -21.20
C TYR A 3 -6.31 3.80 -21.69
N HIS A 4 -5.08 3.35 -21.90
CA HIS A 4 -4.76 1.93 -21.99
C HIS A 4 -4.34 1.43 -20.62
N THR A 5 -4.45 0.12 -20.39
CA THR A 5 -4.06 -0.49 -19.13
C THR A 5 -3.02 -1.57 -19.36
N TYR A 6 -1.98 -1.57 -18.52
CA TYR A 6 -0.97 -2.61 -18.36
C TYR A 6 -1.09 -3.15 -16.93
N HIS A 7 -1.81 -4.26 -16.77
CA HIS A 7 -2.13 -4.82 -15.47
C HIS A 7 -1.19 -5.97 -15.13
N ILE A 8 -0.37 -5.77 -14.11
CA ILE A 8 0.63 -6.69 -13.61
C ILE A 8 0.02 -7.46 -12.44
N ARG A 9 0.05 -8.79 -12.50
CA ARG A 9 -0.45 -9.67 -11.46
C ARG A 9 0.64 -10.62 -10.98
N VAL A 10 0.87 -10.63 -9.67
CA VAL A 10 1.80 -11.53 -8.98
C VAL A 10 1.03 -12.35 -7.96
N ALA A 11 0.79 -13.62 -8.29
CA ALA A 11 -0.02 -14.54 -7.47
C ALA A 11 0.79 -15.68 -6.83
N ASN A 12 2.07 -15.82 -7.19
CA ASN A 12 3.00 -16.79 -6.62
C ASN A 12 4.45 -16.30 -6.79
N ARG A 13 5.41 -17.06 -6.24
CA ARG A 13 6.84 -16.69 -6.26
C ARG A 13 7.55 -16.97 -7.59
N ASP A 14 6.87 -17.56 -8.57
CA ASP A 14 7.52 -18.06 -9.78
C ASP A 14 7.27 -17.16 -10.99
N ARG A 15 6.11 -16.48 -11.05
CA ARG A 15 5.64 -15.85 -12.28
C ARG A 15 4.96 -14.51 -12.06
N VAL A 16 5.23 -13.60 -12.98
CA VAL A 16 4.48 -12.37 -13.21
C VAL A 16 3.61 -12.54 -14.44
N GLN A 17 2.33 -12.20 -14.34
CA GLN A 17 1.40 -12.20 -15.46
C GLN A 17 1.00 -10.77 -15.78
N VAL A 18 0.85 -10.46 -17.05
CA VAL A 18 0.37 -9.17 -17.51
C VAL A 18 -0.89 -9.36 -18.33
N GLU A 19 -1.85 -8.46 -18.17
CA GLU A 19 -2.99 -8.31 -19.08
C GLU A 19 -3.02 -6.88 -19.61
N LYS A 20 -3.11 -6.74 -20.93
CA LYS A 20 -3.13 -5.43 -21.61
C LYS A 20 -4.52 -5.17 -22.17
N TRP A 21 -5.00 -3.94 -22.00
CA TRP A 21 -6.29 -3.50 -22.54
C TRP A 21 -6.20 -2.14 -23.22
N ASP A 22 -7.02 -1.95 -24.26
CA ASP A 22 -7.27 -0.63 -24.84
C ASP A 22 -8.32 0.17 -24.07
N ALA A 23 -8.62 1.37 -24.56
CA ALA A 23 -9.64 2.24 -23.98
C ALA A 23 -11.08 1.69 -24.09
N GLN A 24 -11.30 0.64 -24.89
CA GLN A 24 -12.57 -0.06 -25.07
C GLN A 24 -12.59 -1.39 -24.29
N SER A 25 -11.61 -1.64 -23.41
CA SER A 25 -11.43 -2.87 -22.66
C SER A 25 -11.21 -4.11 -23.53
N GLN A 26 -10.79 -3.95 -24.78
CA GLN A 26 -10.38 -5.07 -25.63
C GLN A 26 -8.98 -5.53 -25.23
N SER A 27 -8.79 -6.84 -25.15
CA SER A 27 -7.50 -7.40 -24.74
C SER A 27 -6.47 -7.25 -25.87
N LEU A 28 -5.28 -6.75 -25.51
CA LEU A 28 -4.15 -6.49 -26.42
C LEU A 28 -2.98 -7.47 -26.21
N GLY A 29 -3.22 -8.55 -25.46
CA GLY A 29 -2.22 -9.57 -25.15
C GLY A 29 -2.07 -9.83 -23.65
N ARG A 30 -1.52 -10.99 -23.34
CA ARG A 30 -1.31 -11.46 -21.96
C ARG A 30 0.07 -12.08 -21.75
N PRO A 31 1.14 -11.28 -21.82
CA PRO A 31 2.49 -11.82 -21.66
C PRO A 31 2.71 -12.26 -20.21
N SER A 32 3.71 -13.10 -20.00
CA SER A 32 4.13 -13.54 -18.68
C SER A 32 5.63 -13.70 -18.63
N GLY A 33 6.21 -13.48 -17.46
CA GLY A 33 7.63 -13.61 -17.21
C GLY A 33 7.91 -14.20 -15.84
N ALA A 34 9.18 -14.46 -15.55
CA ALA A 34 9.60 -14.92 -14.23
C ALA A 34 9.51 -13.78 -13.20
N LEU A 35 9.05 -14.10 -11.98
CA LEU A 35 9.25 -13.21 -10.84
C LEU A 35 10.68 -13.41 -10.33
N ARG A 36 11.46 -12.33 -10.21
CA ARG A 36 12.82 -12.46 -9.67
C ARG A 36 12.76 -12.70 -8.16
N ARG A 37 13.60 -13.61 -7.67
CA ARG A 37 13.62 -13.97 -6.26
C ARG A 37 14.30 -12.90 -5.41
N LEU A 38 13.70 -12.55 -4.28
CA LEU A 38 14.20 -11.50 -3.39
C LEU A 38 15.45 -11.91 -2.59
N ASP A 39 15.67 -13.20 -2.36
CA ASP A 39 16.85 -13.73 -1.70
C ASP A 39 18.13 -13.46 -2.50
N GLU A 40 18.01 -13.27 -3.81
CA GLU A 40 19.08 -12.88 -4.71
C GLU A 40 19.40 -11.38 -4.68
N PHE A 41 18.68 -10.59 -3.87
CA PHE A 41 18.97 -9.16 -3.76
C PHE A 41 20.36 -8.93 -3.17
N PRO A 42 21.18 -8.08 -3.82
CA PRO A 42 22.45 -7.64 -3.24
C PRO A 42 22.21 -7.03 -1.86
N GLU A 43 23.14 -7.25 -0.92
CA GLU A 43 23.06 -6.68 0.44
C GLU A 43 22.91 -5.16 0.43
N GLN A 44 23.48 -4.49 -0.59
CA GLN A 44 23.28 -3.07 -0.83
C GLN A 44 21.79 -2.73 -1.00
N VAL A 45 21.03 -3.48 -1.79
CA VAL A 45 19.60 -3.23 -2.03
C VAL A 45 18.78 -3.48 -0.77
N LYS A 46 19.12 -4.52 0.00
CA LYS A 46 18.49 -4.76 1.32
C LYS A 46 18.71 -3.59 2.27
N ALA A 47 19.91 -3.01 2.27
CA ALA A 47 20.20 -1.80 3.03
C ALA A 47 19.39 -0.58 2.52
N LEU A 48 19.25 -0.42 1.20
CA LEU A 48 18.43 0.64 0.61
C LEU A 48 16.95 0.51 0.96
N LEU A 49 16.40 -0.71 1.00
CA LEU A 49 15.03 -0.97 1.44
C LEU A 49 14.82 -0.54 2.90
N LYS A 50 15.78 -0.87 3.78
CA LYS A 50 15.74 -0.41 5.18
C LYS A 50 15.82 1.11 5.30
N SER A 51 16.72 1.75 4.55
CA SER A 51 16.80 3.22 4.52
C SER A 51 15.53 3.87 3.98
N ALA A 52 14.87 3.26 2.98
CA ALA A 52 13.58 3.75 2.47
C ALA A 52 12.48 3.66 3.52
N GLN A 53 12.42 2.56 4.28
CA GLN A 53 11.45 2.38 5.37
C GLN A 53 11.62 3.38 6.51
N ASN A 54 12.85 3.84 6.75
CA ASN A 54 13.19 4.79 7.81
C ASN A 54 13.16 6.27 7.36
N ASP A 55 12.73 6.56 6.13
CA ASP A 55 12.77 7.92 5.54
C ASP A 55 14.20 8.52 5.48
N GLU A 56 15.21 7.66 5.34
CA GLU A 56 16.64 8.03 5.31
C GLU A 56 17.23 8.04 3.89
N LEU A 57 16.42 7.76 2.87
CA LEU A 57 16.87 7.62 1.48
C LEU A 57 16.83 8.97 0.73
N ASN A 58 17.92 9.74 0.83
CA ASN A 58 18.03 11.09 0.26
C ASN A 58 19.02 11.24 -0.91
N ASP A 59 19.63 10.16 -1.37
CA ASP A 59 20.60 10.15 -2.47
C ASP A 59 19.94 9.66 -3.77
N SER A 60 19.87 10.52 -4.79
CA SER A 60 19.19 10.21 -6.06
C SER A 60 19.79 9.01 -6.81
N GLY A 61 21.09 8.75 -6.66
CA GLY A 61 21.75 7.58 -7.25
C GLY A 61 21.32 6.30 -6.55
N LYS A 62 21.25 6.32 -5.21
CA LYS A 62 20.73 5.20 -4.41
C LYS A 62 19.25 4.94 -4.67
N VAL A 63 18.43 5.99 -4.76
CA VAL A 63 17.00 5.89 -5.11
C VAL A 63 16.83 5.23 -6.47
N ARG A 64 17.67 5.59 -7.46
CA ARG A 64 17.67 4.92 -8.77
C ARG A 64 18.04 3.44 -8.66
N VAL A 65 19.12 3.08 -7.97
CA VAL A 65 19.53 1.67 -7.82
C VAL A 65 18.40 0.84 -7.21
N LEU A 66 17.70 1.38 -6.20
CA LEU A 66 16.53 0.74 -5.61
C LEU A 66 15.41 0.58 -6.65
N GLY A 67 15.05 1.67 -7.33
CA GLY A 67 13.97 1.68 -8.33
C GLY A 67 14.18 0.74 -9.51
N GLU A 68 15.41 0.67 -10.04
CA GLU A 68 15.78 -0.27 -11.10
C GLU A 68 15.77 -1.71 -10.61
N THR A 69 16.17 -1.95 -9.36
CA THR A 69 16.09 -3.29 -8.77
C THR A 69 14.65 -3.73 -8.57
N LEU A 70 13.76 -2.85 -8.11
CA LEU A 70 12.33 -3.12 -7.98
C LEU A 70 11.70 -3.40 -9.35
N PHE A 71 12.08 -2.66 -10.38
CA PHE A 71 11.66 -2.96 -11.76
C PHE A 71 12.05 -4.40 -12.15
N ASP A 72 13.29 -4.79 -11.86
CA ASP A 72 13.81 -6.11 -12.18
C ASP A 72 13.15 -7.27 -11.41
N VAL A 73 12.38 -6.99 -10.36
CA VAL A 73 11.55 -8.01 -9.70
C VAL A 73 10.39 -8.41 -10.59
N LEU A 74 9.71 -7.42 -11.17
CA LEU A 74 8.45 -7.59 -11.89
C LEU A 74 8.64 -7.85 -13.38
N PHE A 75 9.77 -7.40 -13.94
CA PHE A 75 10.02 -7.40 -15.38
C PHE A 75 11.32 -8.14 -15.70
N ASP A 76 11.20 -9.41 -16.05
CA ASP A 76 12.27 -10.13 -16.74
C ASP A 76 12.53 -9.52 -18.14
N ASP A 77 13.49 -10.08 -18.88
CA ASP A 77 13.84 -9.54 -20.19
C ASP A 77 12.66 -9.50 -21.18
N VAL A 78 11.74 -10.48 -21.08
CA VAL A 78 10.55 -10.58 -21.94
C VAL A 78 9.55 -9.49 -21.57
N LEU A 79 9.18 -9.38 -20.30
CA LEU A 79 8.22 -8.39 -19.82
C LEU A 79 8.76 -6.97 -19.90
N ARG A 80 10.06 -6.77 -19.72
CA ARG A 80 10.69 -5.45 -19.91
C ARG A 80 10.53 -4.98 -21.34
N GLN A 81 10.84 -5.83 -22.32
CA GLN A 81 10.69 -5.48 -23.73
C GLN A 81 9.22 -5.19 -24.06
N ASP A 82 8.30 -6.06 -23.62
CA ASP A 82 6.86 -5.86 -23.82
C ASP A 82 6.35 -4.54 -23.23
N PHE A 83 6.78 -4.20 -22.02
CA PHE A 83 6.43 -2.94 -21.37
C PHE A 83 6.96 -1.73 -22.14
N VAL A 84 8.23 -1.74 -22.54
CA VAL A 84 8.85 -0.63 -23.28
C VAL A 84 8.13 -0.42 -24.62
N ASP A 85 7.85 -1.50 -25.36
CA ASP A 85 7.15 -1.43 -26.63
C ASP A 85 5.71 -0.92 -26.45
N PHE A 86 5.01 -1.39 -25.41
CA PHE A 86 3.66 -0.95 -25.10
C PHE A 86 3.62 0.52 -24.67
N TYR A 87 4.54 0.94 -23.81
CA TYR A 87 4.71 2.33 -23.39
C TYR A 87 4.96 3.25 -24.58
N ASN A 88 5.93 2.90 -25.44
CA ASN A 88 6.27 3.70 -26.61
C ASN A 88 5.08 3.85 -27.57
N ARG A 89 4.35 2.76 -27.81
CA ARG A 89 3.15 2.82 -28.65
C ARG A 89 2.07 3.72 -28.03
N VAL A 90 1.67 3.44 -26.79
CA VAL A 90 0.54 4.14 -26.15
C VAL A 90 0.85 5.61 -25.88
N VAL A 91 2.02 5.91 -25.32
CA VAL A 91 2.36 7.25 -24.84
C VAL A 91 2.98 8.12 -25.93
N HIS A 92 3.82 7.57 -26.80
CA HIS A 92 4.52 8.37 -27.81
C HIS A 92 3.87 8.33 -29.19
N GLN A 93 3.27 7.20 -29.61
CA GLN A 93 2.65 7.11 -30.94
C GLN A 93 1.18 7.50 -30.91
N ASP A 94 0.43 6.99 -29.93
CA ASP A 94 -1.02 7.19 -29.84
C ASP A 94 -1.43 8.44 -29.02
N ASP A 95 -0.47 9.06 -28.32
CA ASP A 95 -0.67 10.21 -27.41
C ASP A 95 -1.79 9.95 -26.38
N ARG A 96 -1.73 8.79 -25.72
CA ARG A 96 -2.69 8.35 -24.71
C ARG A 96 -2.03 8.14 -23.35
N LEU A 97 -2.84 8.25 -22.30
CA LEU A 97 -2.42 7.87 -20.95
C LEU A 97 -2.29 6.35 -20.83
N LEU A 98 -1.22 5.92 -20.17
CA LEU A 98 -1.02 4.53 -19.79
C LEU A 98 -1.26 4.35 -18.29
N ARG A 99 -2.21 3.49 -17.94
CA ARG A 99 -2.43 3.04 -16.58
C ARG A 99 -1.62 1.77 -16.32
N VAL A 100 -0.83 1.77 -15.26
CA VAL A 100 -0.07 0.60 -14.80
C VAL A 100 -0.65 0.17 -13.46
N GLU A 101 -1.29 -0.98 -13.44
CA GLU A 101 -1.93 -1.53 -12.25
C GLU A 101 -1.05 -2.66 -11.70
N LEU A 102 -0.67 -2.60 -10.44
CA LEU A 102 0.08 -3.68 -9.78
C LEU A 102 -0.81 -4.40 -8.77
N GLU A 103 -1.14 -5.64 -9.07
CA GLU A 103 -1.90 -6.54 -8.21
C GLU A 103 -0.96 -7.62 -7.63
N ILE A 104 -0.82 -7.65 -6.31
CA ILE A 104 -0.03 -8.65 -5.60
C ILE A 104 -0.94 -9.36 -4.60
N ASP A 105 -0.91 -10.69 -4.59
CA ASP A 105 -1.56 -11.48 -3.56
C ASP A 105 -0.79 -11.36 -2.24
N ALA A 106 -1.14 -10.36 -1.43
CA ALA A 106 -0.49 -10.08 -0.16
C ALA A 106 -0.65 -11.20 0.89
N GLN A 107 -1.61 -12.12 0.72
CA GLN A 107 -1.76 -13.25 1.65
C GLN A 107 -0.67 -14.29 1.44
N SER A 108 -0.34 -14.58 0.18
CA SER A 108 0.70 -15.56 -0.17
C SER A 108 2.10 -14.94 -0.27
N LEU A 109 2.18 -13.62 -0.52
CA LEU A 109 3.42 -12.88 -0.79
C LEU A 109 3.54 -11.58 0.01
N PRO A 110 3.47 -11.62 1.36
CA PRO A 110 3.48 -10.40 2.19
C PRO A 110 4.77 -9.57 2.03
N ASP A 111 5.92 -10.23 1.89
CA ASP A 111 7.24 -9.63 1.66
C ASP A 111 7.31 -8.86 0.33
N ILE A 112 6.73 -9.43 -0.74
CA ILE A 112 6.66 -8.80 -2.06
C ILE A 112 5.68 -7.61 -2.04
N ALA A 113 4.52 -7.77 -1.39
CA ALA A 113 3.52 -6.71 -1.28
C ALA A 113 4.03 -5.49 -0.50
N ALA A 114 4.92 -5.70 0.48
CA ALA A 114 5.51 -4.68 1.33
C ALA A 114 6.64 -3.88 0.66
N LEU A 115 7.13 -4.29 -0.52
CA LEU A 115 8.15 -3.53 -1.24
C LEU A 115 7.62 -2.15 -1.66
N PRO A 116 8.47 -1.11 -1.65
CA PRO A 116 8.03 0.26 -1.92
C PRO A 116 7.97 0.52 -3.43
N TRP A 117 6.99 -0.10 -4.08
CA TRP A 117 6.82 -0.11 -5.53
C TRP A 117 6.67 1.28 -6.17
N GLU A 118 6.40 2.30 -5.37
CA GLU A 118 6.36 3.70 -5.78
C GLU A 118 7.74 4.19 -6.30
N PHE A 119 8.84 3.54 -5.90
CA PHE A 119 10.17 3.83 -6.41
C PHE A 119 10.50 3.18 -7.76
N ILE A 120 9.63 2.34 -8.33
CA ILE A 120 9.94 1.64 -9.59
C ILE A 120 10.29 2.66 -10.68
N CYS A 121 11.44 2.44 -11.33
CA CYS A 121 11.80 3.14 -12.56
C CYS A 121 12.40 2.21 -13.59
N LEU A 122 12.23 2.58 -14.87
CA LEU A 122 12.79 1.84 -15.98
C LEU A 122 14.33 1.88 -15.90
N PRO A 123 15.02 0.73 -16.02
CA PRO A 123 16.47 0.67 -15.85
C PRO A 123 17.18 1.34 -17.03
N GLN A 124 18.31 2.03 -16.75
CA GLN A 124 19.07 2.73 -17.80
C GLN A 124 19.43 1.86 -19.00
N ARG A 125 19.69 0.57 -18.75
CA ARG A 125 20.00 -0.42 -19.79
C ARG A 125 18.88 -0.69 -20.79
N ALA A 126 17.66 -0.22 -20.52
CA ALA A 126 16.54 -0.26 -21.47
C ALA A 126 16.64 0.84 -22.55
N ASN A 127 17.64 1.73 -22.49
CA ASN A 127 17.92 2.77 -23.49
C ASN A 127 16.72 3.66 -23.87
N SER A 128 15.74 3.80 -22.98
CA SER A 128 14.49 4.55 -23.21
C SER A 128 14.39 5.80 -22.32
N GLY A 129 15.52 6.29 -21.84
CA GLY A 129 15.58 7.38 -20.87
C GLY A 129 15.24 6.93 -19.44
N THR A 130 14.87 7.89 -18.58
CA THR A 130 14.48 7.62 -17.20
C THR A 130 13.00 7.80 -17.04
N ILE A 131 12.28 6.71 -16.76
CA ILE A 131 10.84 6.73 -16.55
C ILE A 131 10.57 6.21 -15.14
N TRP A 132 10.12 7.09 -14.25
CA TRP A 132 9.63 6.73 -12.93
C TRP A 132 8.14 6.45 -13.03
N LEU A 133 7.71 5.22 -12.73
CA LEU A 133 6.33 4.81 -13.00
C LEU A 133 5.32 5.62 -12.19
N ALA A 134 5.65 5.94 -10.93
CA ALA A 134 4.78 6.67 -10.02
C ALA A 134 4.66 8.18 -10.30
N THR A 135 5.61 8.77 -11.04
CA THR A 135 5.69 10.24 -11.20
C THR A 135 5.75 10.71 -12.64
N ALA A 136 5.81 9.79 -13.62
CA ALA A 136 5.78 10.15 -15.03
C ALA A 136 4.40 10.73 -15.43
N PRO A 137 4.35 11.86 -16.15
CA PRO A 137 3.11 12.62 -16.36
C PRO A 137 2.04 11.90 -17.18
N ASN A 138 2.46 10.99 -18.06
CA ASN A 138 1.56 10.21 -18.93
C ASN A 138 1.30 8.80 -18.41
N LEU A 139 1.77 8.50 -17.18
CA LEU A 139 1.59 7.23 -16.50
C LEU A 139 0.75 7.41 -15.24
N ILE A 140 -0.18 6.49 -15.03
CA ILE A 140 -0.93 6.38 -13.78
C ILE A 140 -0.56 5.03 -13.16
N PHE A 141 0.33 5.05 -12.18
CA PHE A 141 0.72 3.86 -11.43
C PHE A 141 -0.05 3.79 -10.12
N TYR A 142 -0.65 2.63 -9.83
CA TYR A 142 -1.20 2.36 -8.50
C TYR A 142 -1.19 0.86 -8.18
N ARG A 143 -1.21 0.57 -6.88
CA ARG A 143 -1.36 -0.78 -6.35
C ARG A 143 -2.83 -1.12 -6.23
N ARG A 144 -3.23 -2.25 -6.78
CA ARG A 144 -4.56 -2.83 -6.63
C ARG A 144 -4.51 -3.89 -5.55
N SER A 145 -5.36 -3.78 -4.54
CA SER A 145 -5.54 -4.85 -3.58
C SER A 145 -6.40 -5.95 -4.21
N SER A 146 -5.95 -7.21 -4.16
CA SER A 146 -6.72 -8.41 -4.55
C SER A 146 -7.87 -8.70 -3.58
N GLN A 147 -8.56 -7.68 -3.08
CA GLN A 147 -9.72 -7.88 -2.22
C GLN A 147 -10.85 -8.45 -3.07
N TRP A 148 -11.26 -9.67 -2.74
CA TRP A 148 -12.41 -10.35 -3.36
C TRP A 148 -13.72 -9.58 -3.18
N GLN A 149 -13.78 -8.69 -2.18
CA GLN A 149 -14.91 -7.80 -1.93
C GLN A 149 -14.40 -6.37 -1.82
N PRO A 150 -14.75 -5.47 -2.77
CA PRO A 150 -14.39 -4.07 -2.62
C PRO A 150 -15.03 -3.51 -1.34
N PRO A 151 -14.36 -2.60 -0.62
CA PRO A 151 -14.95 -1.97 0.55
C PRO A 151 -16.25 -1.28 0.12
N ARG A 152 -17.32 -1.50 0.89
CA ARG A 152 -18.61 -0.86 0.61
C ARG A 152 -18.41 0.65 0.70
N SER A 153 -18.88 1.37 -0.30
CA SER A 153 -18.90 2.84 -0.24
C SER A 153 -19.70 3.28 0.98
N ILE A 154 -19.16 4.18 1.78
CA ILE A 154 -19.86 4.76 2.93
C ILE A 154 -21.14 5.43 2.40
N GLN A 155 -22.29 4.90 2.83
CA GLN A 155 -23.59 5.51 2.57
C GLN A 155 -23.96 6.29 3.83
N LEU A 156 -24.30 7.57 3.65
CA LEU A 156 -24.76 8.43 4.73
C LEU A 156 -26.24 8.70 4.51
N GLU A 157 -27.03 8.59 5.56
CA GLU A 157 -28.43 9.00 5.53
C GLU A 157 -28.56 10.52 5.39
N GLU A 158 -29.76 11.00 5.05
CA GLU A 158 -30.02 12.43 4.92
C GLU A 158 -29.72 13.14 6.25
N ASN A 159 -28.81 14.12 6.21
CA ASN A 159 -28.29 14.86 7.37
C ASN A 159 -27.40 14.06 8.34
N GLU A 160 -27.04 12.81 8.03
CA GLU A 160 -26.04 12.08 8.80
C GLU A 160 -24.65 12.68 8.59
N LYS A 161 -23.89 12.78 9.69
CA LYS A 161 -22.49 13.22 9.65
C LYS A 161 -21.56 12.03 9.48
N LEU A 162 -20.50 12.22 8.70
CA LEU A 162 -19.41 11.26 8.61
C LEU A 162 -18.66 11.21 9.95
N ARG A 163 -19.02 10.24 10.79
CA ARG A 163 -18.32 9.86 12.02
C ARG A 163 -16.94 9.26 11.74
N ILE A 164 -15.89 9.86 12.31
CA ILE A 164 -14.51 9.38 12.24
C ILE A 164 -14.01 9.09 13.66
N ALA A 165 -13.55 7.87 13.92
CA ALA A 165 -12.82 7.50 15.12
C ALA A 165 -11.31 7.63 14.86
N LEU A 166 -10.62 8.49 15.62
CA LEU A 166 -9.16 8.52 15.65
C LEU A 166 -8.66 7.66 16.81
N VAL A 167 -7.93 6.60 16.52
CA VAL A 167 -7.42 5.63 17.50
C VAL A 167 -5.90 5.62 17.44
N VAL A 168 -5.27 5.98 18.55
CA VAL A 168 -3.83 6.16 18.68
C VAL A 168 -3.27 5.15 19.67
N SER A 169 -2.41 4.25 19.18
CA SER A 169 -1.63 3.35 20.00
C SER A 169 -0.22 3.89 20.19
N ALA A 170 0.04 4.48 21.36
CA ALA A 170 1.33 5.09 21.71
C ALA A 170 1.90 4.45 22.99
N PRO A 171 2.35 3.19 22.94
CA PRO A 171 2.90 2.48 24.10
C PRO A 171 4.22 3.13 24.58
N GLN A 172 4.48 3.07 25.88
CA GLN A 172 5.60 3.76 26.55
C GLN A 172 6.97 3.14 26.30
N ASP A 173 7.00 1.84 25.99
CA ASP A 173 8.21 1.06 25.70
C ASP A 173 8.66 1.18 24.23
N GLY A 174 7.92 1.93 23.40
CA GLY A 174 8.19 2.15 21.99
C GLY A 174 8.76 3.54 21.65
N SER A 175 9.03 3.75 20.36
CA SER A 175 9.32 5.10 19.86
C SER A 175 8.04 5.97 19.89
N PRO A 176 8.17 7.31 19.98
CA PRO A 176 7.01 8.19 19.99
C PRO A 176 6.17 8.05 18.72
N VAL A 177 4.85 7.93 18.89
CA VAL A 177 3.89 7.95 17.79
C VAL A 177 3.45 9.39 17.54
N VAL A 178 3.71 9.90 16.33
CA VAL A 178 3.41 11.28 15.95
C VAL A 178 2.03 11.34 15.28
N TYR A 179 1.02 11.84 16.00
CA TYR A 179 -0.38 11.86 15.53
C TYR A 179 -1.02 13.25 15.58
N GLU A 180 -0.37 14.22 16.23
CA GLU A 180 -0.94 15.52 16.56
C GLU A 180 -1.34 16.30 15.30
N LYS A 181 -0.52 16.22 14.24
CA LYS A 181 -0.84 16.86 12.95
C LYS A 181 -2.11 16.28 12.32
N VAL A 182 -2.31 14.96 12.43
CA VAL A 182 -3.51 14.28 11.92
C VAL A 182 -4.72 14.68 12.76
N GLN A 183 -4.58 14.67 14.09
CA GLN A 183 -5.65 15.09 15.00
C GLN A 183 -6.10 16.53 14.72
N VAL A 184 -5.16 17.47 14.59
CA VAL A 184 -5.47 18.88 14.26
C VAL A 184 -6.15 18.99 12.89
N ALA A 185 -5.73 18.21 11.89
CA ALA A 185 -6.36 18.20 10.58
C ALA A 185 -7.81 17.68 10.65
N LEU A 186 -8.04 16.58 11.37
CA LEU A 186 -9.38 16.01 11.58
C LEU A 186 -10.28 16.95 12.38
N GLN A 187 -9.76 17.61 13.41
CA GLN A 187 -10.50 18.63 14.17
C GLN A 187 -10.92 19.81 13.28
N LYS A 188 -10.03 20.30 12.41
CA LYS A 188 -10.36 21.33 11.42
C LYS A 188 -11.42 20.85 10.42
N LEU A 189 -11.35 19.60 9.99
CA LEU A 189 -12.36 19.01 9.10
C LEU A 189 -13.74 18.89 9.78
N ALA A 190 -13.77 18.53 11.06
CA ALA A 190 -14.98 18.41 11.87
C ALA A 190 -15.68 19.75 12.18
N GLN A 191 -15.01 20.89 11.95
CA GLN A 191 -15.66 22.21 11.99
C GLN A 191 -16.69 22.38 10.85
N LYS A 192 -16.67 21.51 9.84
CA LYS A 192 -17.68 21.47 8.77
C LYS A 192 -18.87 20.63 9.23
N ASP A 193 -20.09 21.07 8.95
CA ASP A 193 -21.33 20.40 9.39
C ASP A 193 -21.57 18.98 8.85
N ARG A 194 -20.66 18.43 8.04
CA ARG A 194 -20.78 17.09 7.43
C ARG A 194 -19.90 16.02 8.08
N ILE A 195 -19.03 16.41 9.02
CA ILE A 195 -18.06 15.49 9.65
C ILE A 195 -18.22 15.58 11.16
N GLU A 196 -18.21 14.42 11.81
CA GLU A 196 -18.16 14.30 13.26
C GLU A 196 -16.86 13.57 13.63
N LEU A 197 -15.97 14.24 14.36
CA LEU A 197 -14.83 13.58 14.96
C LEU A 197 -15.25 13.06 16.33
N LEU A 198 -15.29 11.73 16.48
CA LEU A 198 -15.56 11.09 17.76
C LEU A 198 -14.38 11.34 18.73
N PRO A 199 -14.58 11.14 20.05
CA PRO A 199 -13.49 11.28 21.02
C PRO A 199 -12.26 10.47 20.61
N THR A 200 -11.10 11.12 20.58
CA THR A 200 -9.83 10.46 20.28
C THR A 200 -9.55 9.38 21.31
N VAL A 201 -9.28 8.15 20.85
CA VAL A 201 -8.86 7.05 21.70
C VAL A 201 -7.34 7.09 21.81
N ASN A 202 -6.83 7.36 23.01
CA ASN A 202 -5.42 7.30 23.34
C ASN A 202 -5.31 7.08 24.87
N PRO A 203 -4.83 5.92 25.36
CA PRO A 203 -4.22 4.82 24.60
C PRO A 203 -5.25 3.91 23.91
N ALA A 204 -4.83 3.26 22.80
CA ALA A 204 -5.61 2.26 22.09
C ALA A 204 -5.48 0.86 22.73
N ASN A 205 -6.27 0.62 23.77
CA ASN A 205 -6.45 -0.72 24.36
C ASN A 205 -7.75 -1.38 23.84
N PRO A 206 -7.94 -2.70 23.99
CA PRO A 206 -9.11 -3.41 23.49
C PRO A 206 -10.46 -2.85 23.99
N GLU A 207 -10.55 -2.46 25.27
CA GLU A 207 -11.78 -1.92 25.86
C GLU A 207 -12.15 -0.56 25.26
N ALA A 208 -11.16 0.31 25.06
CA ALA A 208 -11.37 1.63 24.46
C ALA A 208 -11.71 1.53 22.96
N ILE A 209 -11.14 0.53 22.27
CA ILE A 209 -11.50 0.20 20.89
C ILE A 209 -12.95 -0.31 20.80
N ASP A 210 -13.38 -1.21 21.68
CA ASP A 210 -14.76 -1.68 21.73
C ASP A 210 -15.73 -0.52 22.01
N ALA A 211 -15.41 0.33 23.00
CA ALA A 211 -16.21 1.50 23.35
C ALA A 211 -16.34 2.54 22.22
N ILE A 212 -15.31 2.73 21.39
CA ILE A 212 -15.39 3.64 20.24
C ILE A 212 -16.13 3.00 19.07
N LEU A 213 -16.00 1.69 18.85
CA LEU A 213 -16.73 0.95 17.81
C LEU A 213 -18.22 0.89 18.10
N ALA A 214 -18.64 0.83 19.37
CA ALA A 214 -20.03 0.92 19.79
C ALA A 214 -20.71 2.26 19.42
N LYS A 215 -19.94 3.30 19.05
CA LYS A 215 -20.46 4.56 18.49
C LYS A 215 -20.68 4.52 16.98
N GLU A 216 -20.48 3.35 16.37
CA GLU A 216 -20.63 3.06 14.95
C GLU A 216 -19.90 4.08 14.05
N PRO A 217 -18.58 4.30 14.21
CA PRO A 217 -17.83 5.17 13.31
C PRO A 217 -17.95 4.70 11.86
N HIS A 218 -17.98 5.61 10.89
CA HIS A 218 -17.87 5.22 9.48
C HIS A 218 -16.42 4.93 9.08
N ILE A 219 -15.49 5.66 9.70
CA ILE A 219 -14.05 5.54 9.49
C ILE A 219 -13.36 5.28 10.82
N PHE A 220 -12.52 4.26 10.87
CA PHE A 220 -11.61 3.97 11.97
C PHE A 220 -10.18 4.27 11.50
N HIS A 221 -9.63 5.38 11.98
CA HIS A 221 -8.29 5.83 11.62
C HIS A 221 -7.30 5.39 12.71
N PHE A 222 -6.47 4.40 12.40
CA PHE A 222 -5.51 3.84 13.36
C PHE A 222 -4.11 4.42 13.14
N ILE A 223 -3.48 4.88 14.22
CA ILE A 223 -2.08 5.33 14.20
C ILE A 223 -1.34 4.60 15.32
N GLY A 224 -0.33 3.80 14.95
CA GLY A 224 0.44 3.02 15.90
C GLY A 224 1.60 2.30 15.25
N HIS A 225 2.27 1.47 16.04
CA HIS A 225 3.41 0.68 15.57
C HIS A 225 2.97 -0.61 14.89
N GLY A 226 3.71 -1.00 13.85
CA GLY A 226 3.60 -2.30 13.20
C GLY A 226 4.95 -2.96 13.06
N ARG A 227 4.99 -4.29 13.05
CA ARG A 227 6.21 -5.08 12.79
C ARG A 227 5.88 -6.37 12.07
N PHE A 228 6.89 -6.96 11.44
CA PHE A 228 6.87 -8.37 11.06
C PHE A 228 7.65 -9.19 12.08
N LYS A 229 7.10 -10.34 12.48
CA LYS A 229 7.75 -11.30 13.40
C LYS A 229 7.74 -12.68 12.76
N ASN A 230 8.88 -13.37 12.83
CA ASN A 230 8.99 -14.75 12.38
C ASN A 230 8.41 -15.68 13.44
N GLU A 231 7.33 -16.37 13.11
CA GLU A 231 6.67 -17.38 13.93
C GLU A 231 6.55 -18.66 13.09
N GLU A 232 7.16 -19.77 13.56
CA GLU A 232 7.09 -21.09 12.90
C GLU A 232 7.47 -21.08 11.40
N ASN A 233 8.52 -20.34 11.03
CA ASN A 233 8.97 -20.13 9.63
C ASN A 233 7.97 -19.37 8.74
N ARG A 234 7.03 -18.64 9.33
CA ARG A 234 6.14 -17.69 8.65
C ARG A 234 6.38 -16.28 9.19
N GLU A 235 6.49 -15.31 8.29
CA GLU A 235 6.41 -13.89 8.69
C GLU A 235 4.96 -13.54 8.99
N VAL A 236 4.71 -13.08 10.22
CA VAL A 236 3.40 -12.62 10.70
C VAL A 236 3.48 -11.12 10.95
N GLY A 237 2.56 -10.36 10.35
CA GLY A 237 2.38 -8.95 10.64
C GLY A 237 1.69 -8.74 11.99
N GLN A 238 2.24 -7.87 12.82
CA GLN A 238 1.70 -7.52 14.13
C GLN A 238 1.55 -6.00 14.25
N LEU A 239 0.52 -5.56 14.98
CA LEU A 239 0.32 -4.18 15.40
C LEU A 239 0.48 -4.11 16.92
N ALA A 240 1.02 -3.01 17.44
CA ALA A 240 1.06 -2.76 18.87
C ALA A 240 -0.23 -2.07 19.31
N LEU A 241 -1.00 -2.70 20.19
CA LEU A 241 -1.97 -2.05 21.07
C LEU A 241 -1.28 -1.67 22.39
N VAL A 242 -2.03 -1.06 23.29
CA VAL A 242 -1.52 -0.68 24.62
C VAL A 242 -2.18 -1.56 25.68
N ASP A 243 -1.40 -2.15 26.58
CA ASP A 243 -1.91 -2.91 27.72
C ASP A 243 -2.19 -2.03 28.95
N ASP A 244 -2.61 -2.66 30.06
CA ASP A 244 -2.95 -1.98 31.32
C ASP A 244 -1.74 -1.33 32.00
N LEU A 245 -0.51 -1.72 31.64
CA LEU A 245 0.73 -1.12 32.13
C LEU A 245 1.21 0.04 31.24
N GLY A 246 0.54 0.27 30.10
CA GLY A 246 0.96 1.26 29.11
C GLY A 246 2.05 0.76 28.17
N GLU A 247 2.33 -0.55 28.14
CA GLU A 247 3.34 -1.18 27.30
C GLU A 247 2.72 -1.76 26.01
N SER A 248 3.58 -2.17 25.08
CA SER A 248 3.20 -2.70 23.79
C SER A 248 2.57 -4.09 23.90
N MET A 249 1.26 -4.18 23.67
CA MET A 249 0.55 -5.43 23.43
C MET A 249 0.55 -5.75 21.93
N TRP A 250 1.48 -6.62 21.49
CA TRP A 250 1.56 -7.01 20.09
C TRP A 250 0.46 -8.02 19.72
N VAL A 251 -0.38 -7.64 18.76
CA VAL A 251 -1.50 -8.45 18.26
C VAL A 251 -1.34 -8.71 16.77
N ASP A 252 -1.73 -9.89 16.31
CA ASP A 252 -1.72 -10.23 14.88
C ASP A 252 -3.00 -9.74 14.17
N ALA A 253 -3.07 -10.04 12.87
CA ALA A 253 -4.22 -9.67 12.05
C ALA A 253 -5.52 -10.35 12.50
N ASP A 254 -5.45 -11.58 13.01
CA ASP A 254 -6.63 -12.34 13.42
C ASP A 254 -7.23 -11.68 14.68
N TYR A 255 -6.44 -11.48 15.73
CA TYR A 255 -6.87 -10.78 16.93
C TYR A 255 -7.38 -9.37 16.63
N PHE A 256 -6.65 -8.60 15.82
CA PHE A 256 -7.06 -7.24 15.48
C PHE A 256 -8.39 -7.23 14.73
N SER A 257 -8.63 -8.21 13.84
CA SER A 257 -9.89 -8.33 13.10
C SER A 257 -11.09 -8.67 14.00
N GLU A 258 -10.87 -9.43 15.08
CA GLU A 258 -11.92 -9.80 16.03
C GLU A 258 -12.52 -8.60 16.75
N LEU A 259 -11.74 -7.54 16.96
CA LEU A 259 -12.21 -6.28 17.55
C LEU A 259 -13.36 -5.66 16.74
N PHE A 260 -13.44 -5.92 15.43
CA PHE A 260 -14.42 -5.34 14.51
C PHE A 260 -15.64 -6.24 14.26
N ASN A 261 -15.88 -7.24 15.11
CA ASN A 261 -17.03 -8.14 14.92
C ASN A 261 -18.38 -7.47 15.21
N GLN A 262 -18.43 -6.48 16.11
CA GLN A 262 -19.67 -5.74 16.41
C GLN A 262 -19.97 -4.68 15.36
N HIS A 263 -18.94 -3.97 14.88
CA HIS A 263 -19.07 -2.91 13.89
C HIS A 263 -17.85 -2.89 12.95
N ARG A 264 -18.09 -2.76 11.64
CA ARG A 264 -17.07 -2.83 10.58
C ARG A 264 -16.94 -1.49 9.82
N PRO A 265 -16.22 -0.52 10.38
CA PRO A 265 -15.93 0.75 9.71
C PRO A 265 -14.96 0.56 8.53
N GLY A 266 -14.83 1.58 7.68
CA GLY A 266 -13.68 1.69 6.80
C GLY A 266 -12.41 1.94 7.64
N ILE A 267 -11.41 1.07 7.54
CA ILE A 267 -10.14 1.20 8.27
C ILE A 267 -9.16 2.00 7.43
N VAL A 268 -8.54 3.01 8.05
CA VAL A 268 -7.54 3.91 7.44
C VAL A 268 -6.31 3.99 8.33
#